data_AF-A0A519ITP4-F1
#
_entry.id   AF-A0A519ITP4-F1
#
_cell.length_a   1.000
_cell.length_b   1.000
_cell.length_c   1.000
_cell.angle_alpha   90.00
_cell.angle_beta   90.00
_cell.angle_gamma   90.00
#
_symmetry.space_group_name_H-M   'P 1'
#
loop_
_entity.id
_entity.type
_entity.pdbx_description
1 polymer ?
#
loop_
_entity_poly.entity_id
_entity_poly.type
_entity_poly.pdbx_seq_one_letter_code
_entity_poly.pdbx_strand_id
1 'polypeptide(L)' 'MSSGPRIYADYNATAPLRPQAKAAMASAFDLTGNPSSVHAEGRKARALVEGARETVAAAIG' A
#
# COMPACT_ATOMS: atom_id res chain seq x y z
N MET A 1 -1.22 34.98 20.07
CA MET A 1 -2.22 34.02 19.55
C MET A 1 -1.59 32.63 19.65
N SER A 2 -1.97 31.84 20.67
CA SER A 2 -1.50 30.45 20.76
C SER A 2 -2.34 29.62 19.81
N SER A 3 -1.75 29.08 18.74
CA SER A 3 -2.43 28.07 17.94
C SER A 3 -2.36 26.75 18.69
N GLY A 4 -3.50 26.29 19.21
CA GLY A 4 -3.63 24.91 19.68
C GLY A 4 -3.30 23.91 18.58
N PRO A 5 -3.12 22.63 18.92
CA PRO A 5 -2.81 21.59 17.95
C PRO A 5 -3.86 21.58 16.82
N ARG A 6 -3.38 21.42 15.58
CA ARG A 6 -4.25 21.35 14.39
C ARG A 6 -5.12 20.10 14.47
N ILE A 7 -6.43 20.27 14.35
CA ILE A 7 -7.38 19.17 14.18
C ILE A 7 -7.56 18.94 12.68
N TYR A 8 -7.25 17.75 12.20
CA TYR A 8 -7.49 17.35 10.82
C TYR A 8 -8.88 16.72 10.70
N ALA A 9 -9.84 17.50 10.23
CA ALA A 9 -11.25 17.10 10.10
C ALA A 9 -11.70 17.03 8.63
N ASP A 10 -10.83 16.56 7.74
CA ASP A 10 -11.08 16.52 6.29
C ASP A 10 -10.78 15.13 5.67
N TYR A 11 -11.23 14.07 6.36
CA TYR A 11 -11.07 12.68 5.90
C TYR A 11 -11.82 12.37 4.60
N ASN A 12 -12.80 13.20 4.23
CA ASN A 12 -13.52 13.08 2.96
C ASN A 12 -12.66 13.53 1.77
N ALA A 13 -11.74 14.49 1.95
CA ALA A 13 -10.78 14.87 0.91
C ALA A 13 -9.68 13.81 0.75
N THR A 14 -9.07 13.39 1.86
CA THR A 14 -8.11 12.27 1.89
C THR A 14 -7.88 11.80 3.33
N ALA A 15 -7.36 10.59 3.49
CA ALA A 15 -6.98 10.04 4.78
C ALA A 15 -5.44 9.93 4.88
N PRO A 16 -4.84 10.27 6.04
CA PRO A 16 -3.44 9.96 6.28
C PRO A 16 -3.18 8.47 6.12
N LEU A 17 -2.06 8.12 5.47
CA LEU A 17 -1.66 6.72 5.37
C LEU A 17 -1.48 6.10 6.75
N ARG A 18 -2.09 4.95 6.96
CA ARG A 18 -1.78 4.10 8.13
C ARG A 18 -0.30 3.70 8.08
N PRO A 19 0.41 3.61 9.21
CA PRO A 19 1.81 3.21 9.24
C PRO A 19 2.08 1.89 8.51
N GLN A 20 1.15 0.94 8.60
CA GLN A 20 1.24 -0.36 7.92
C GLN A 20 1.20 -0.22 6.39
N ALA A 21 0.35 0.66 5.86
CA ALA A 21 0.27 0.91 4.42
C ALA A 21 1.55 1.58 3.91
N LYS A 22 2.10 2.53 4.67
CA LYS A 22 3.38 3.18 4.34
C LYS A 22 4.54 2.17 4.31
N ALA A 23 4.61 1.27 5.30
CA ALA A 23 5.63 0.22 5.35
C ALA A 23 5.52 -0.76 4.18
N ALA A 24 4.29 -1.22 3.87
CA ALA A 24 4.05 -2.12 2.74
C ALA A 24 4.47 -1.49 1.40
N MET A 25 4.16 -0.20 1.19
CA MET A 25 4.62 0.56 0.02
C MET A 25 6.14 0.65 -0.06
N ALA A 26 6.82 0.94 1.05
CA ALA A 26 8.29 1.00 1.08
C ALA A 26 8.90 -0.37 0.71
N SER A 27 8.43 -1.46 1.32
CA SER A 27 8.88 -2.81 0.98
C SER A 27 8.59 -3.21 -0.47
N ALA A 28 7.48 -2.72 -1.04
CA ALA A 28 7.17 -2.94 -2.44
C ALA A 28 8.17 -2.25 -3.38
N PHE A 29 8.69 -1.08 -3.01
CA PHE A 29 9.71 -0.36 -3.80
C PHE A 29 11.08 -1.05 -3.80
N ASP A 30 11.38 -1.87 -2.79
CA ASP A 30 12.63 -2.66 -2.75
C ASP A 30 12.59 -3.87 -3.70
N LEU A 31 11.40 -4.23 -4.22
CA LEU A 31 11.26 -5.32 -5.19
C LEU A 31 11.55 -4.84 -6.61
N THR A 32 12.20 -5.71 -7.37
CA THR A 32 12.47 -5.52 -8.80
C THR A 32 11.80 -6.62 -9.62
N GLY A 33 11.74 -6.41 -10.93
CA GLY A 33 11.17 -7.36 -11.89
C GLY A 33 9.78 -6.96 -12.36
N ASN A 34 9.50 -7.29 -13.62
CA ASN A 34 8.17 -7.13 -14.20
C ASN A 34 7.28 -8.31 -13.75
N PRO A 35 6.10 -8.08 -13.12
CA PRO A 35 5.18 -9.15 -12.73
C PRO A 35 4.74 -10.09 -13.86
N SER A 36 4.86 -9.67 -15.12
CA SER A 36 4.58 -10.50 -16.29
C SER A 36 5.72 -11.43 -16.68
N SER A 37 6.92 -11.24 -16.13
CA SER A 37 8.07 -12.08 -16.42
C SER A 37 8.01 -13.43 -15.68
N VAL A 38 8.47 -14.48 -16.35
CA VAL A 38 8.46 -15.85 -15.79
C VAL A 38 9.63 -16.16 -14.86
N HIS A 39 10.67 -15.33 -14.83
CA HIS A 39 11.84 -15.52 -13.95
C HIS A 39 11.52 -15.19 -12.48
N ALA A 40 12.47 -15.48 -11.57
CA ALA A 40 12.21 -15.48 -10.13
C ALA A 40 11.73 -14.13 -9.59
N GLU A 41 12.36 -13.03 -10.01
CA GLU A 41 12.02 -11.65 -9.62
C GLU A 41 10.61 -11.29 -10.11
N GLY A 42 10.29 -11.63 -11.37
CA GLY A 42 8.95 -11.41 -11.92
C GLY A 42 7.85 -12.17 -11.16
N ARG A 43 8.11 -13.45 -10.82
CA ARG A 43 7.18 -14.25 -10.01
C ARG A 43 7.00 -13.68 -8.59
N LYS A 44 8.06 -13.15 -7.96
CA LYS A 44 7.97 -12.48 -6.65
C LYS A 44 7.12 -11.21 -6.73
N ALA A 45 7.35 -10.37 -7.73
CA ALA A 45 6.57 -9.15 -7.95
C ALA A 45 5.10 -9.47 -8.23
N ARG A 46 4.82 -10.52 -9.03
CA ARG A 46 3.46 -11.02 -9.25
C ARG A 46 2.79 -11.49 -7.97
N ALA A 47 3.48 -12.30 -7.16
CA ALA A 47 2.93 -12.80 -5.90
C ALA A 47 2.52 -11.67 -4.94
N LEU A 48 3.28 -10.57 -4.88
CA LEU A 48 2.91 -9.40 -4.10
C LEU A 48 1.58 -8.79 -4.59
N VAL A 49 1.45 -8.58 -5.90
CA VAL A 49 0.25 -7.97 -6.50
C VAL A 49 -0.97 -8.86 -6.30
N GLU A 50 -0.84 -10.18 -6.54
CA GLU A 50 -1.95 -11.12 -6.36
C GLU A 50 -2.38 -11.22 -4.89
N GLY A 51 -1.44 -11.29 -3.94
CA GLY A 51 -1.78 -11.26 -2.51
C GLY A 51 -2.49 -9.96 -2.08
N ALA A 52 -2.12 -8.82 -2.68
CA ALA A 52 -2.85 -7.57 -2.47
C ALA A 52 -4.28 -7.62 -3.05
N ARG A 53 -4.47 -8.24 -4.23
CA ARG A 53 -5.81 -8.45 -4.81
C ARG A 53 -6.67 -9.33 -3.92
N GLU A 54 -6.13 -10.43 -3.42
CA GLU A 54 -6.82 -11.33 -2.48
C GLU A 54 -7.23 -10.59 -1.19
N THR A 55 -6.34 -9.74 -0.66
CA THR A 55 -6.64 -8.93 0.53
C THR A 55 -7.78 -7.95 0.28
N VAL A 56 -7.80 -7.27 -0.87
CA VAL A 56 -8.88 -6.35 -1.23
C VAL A 56 -10.19 -7.10 -1.44
N ALA A 57 -10.16 -8.24 -2.14
CA ALA A 57 -11.34 -9.08 -2.33
C ALA A 57 -11.93 -9.52 -0.97
N ALA A 58 -11.10 -10.04 -0.06
CA ALA A 58 -11.54 -10.44 1.27
C ALA A 58 -12.15 -9.29 2.10
N ALA A 59 -11.74 -8.04 1.85
CA ALA A 59 -12.29 -6.88 2.55
C ALA A 59 -13.69 -6.48 2.06
N ILE A 60 -14.08 -6.88 0.85
CA ILE A 60 -15.36 -6.48 0.24
C ILE A 60 -16.33 -7.66 -0.02
N GLY A 61 -15.88 -8.91 0.19
CA GLY A 61 -16.65 -10.13 -0.10
C GLY A 61 -16.59 -10.53 -1.57
#